data_AF-A0AAD7LZW2-F1
#
_entry.id   AF-A0AAD7LZW2-F1
#
_cell.length_a   1.000
_cell.length_b   1.000
_cell.length_c   1.000
_cell.angle_alpha   90.00
_cell.angle_beta   90.00
_cell.angle_gamma   90.00
#
_symmetry.space_group_name_H-M   'P 1'
#
loop_
_entity.id
_entity.type
_entity.pdbx_description
1 polymer ?
#
loop_
_entity_poly.entity_id
_entity_poly.type
_entity_poly.pdbx_seq_one_letter_code
_entity_poly.pdbx_strand_id
1 'polypeptide(L)'
;MGEVDPAFIQEPEHRPKLSVIQAEGIPSIDLSPLYTHLSGDSDSVSDPISLQGLVKEIGSASKHWGFFQVINHGVPLEKRQRIEDATRKFFAQSLEEKRKIRRDEVKVLGYFDTELTKNVRDWKEVFDFTVQEPTLVPASLEPDDKEVTEWYNQWPEYPPDLREACQEYAKDMVNLALKLLELIALSLDLPAKRFVEFLEDHTSFIRLNHYPPCPSPDLALGVGRHKDAGALTILAQDDVGGLEVKRKSDGE
;
A
#
# COMPACT_ATOMS: atom_id res chain seq x y z
N MET A 1 32.76 3.24 13.64
CA MET A 1 31.45 2.63 13.36
C MET A 1 30.59 2.91 14.57
N GLY A 2 29.54 3.71 14.43
CA GLY A 2 28.62 3.95 15.54
C GLY A 2 27.87 2.67 15.87
N GLU A 3 27.67 2.38 17.16
CA GLU A 3 26.85 1.25 17.59
C GLU A 3 25.40 1.47 17.08
N VAL A 4 24.83 0.43 16.48
CA VAL A 4 23.42 0.41 16.08
C VAL A 4 22.58 0.27 17.33
N ASP A 5 21.51 1.06 17.46
CA ASP A 5 20.55 0.92 18.55
C ASP A 5 20.03 -0.54 18.57
N PRO A 6 20.22 -1.29 19.68
CA PRO A 6 19.81 -2.69 19.80
C PRO A 6 18.34 -2.94 19.47
N ALA A 7 17.47 -1.93 19.59
CA ALA A 7 16.05 -2.03 19.25
C ALA A 7 15.80 -2.42 17.78
N PHE A 8 16.73 -2.15 16.87
CA PHE A 8 16.61 -2.48 15.45
C PHE A 8 17.25 -3.81 15.05
N ILE A 9 17.99 -4.46 15.96
CA ILE A 9 18.78 -5.64 15.64
C ILE A 9 17.86 -6.85 15.55
N GLN A 10 17.83 -7.48 14.38
CA GLN A 10 17.15 -8.74 14.14
C GLN A 10 17.93 -9.91 14.78
N GLU A 11 17.16 -10.87 15.32
CA GLU A 11 17.70 -12.18 15.70
C GLU A 11 18.42 -12.84 14.51
N PRO A 12 19.48 -13.63 14.73
CA PRO A 12 20.32 -14.17 13.65
C PRO A 12 19.55 -14.84 12.51
N GLU A 13 18.45 -15.53 12.81
CA GLU A 13 17.59 -16.25 11.86
C GLU A 13 16.69 -15.31 11.01
N HIS A 14 16.52 -14.07 11.46
CA HIS A 14 15.65 -13.07 10.84
C HIS A 14 16.45 -11.93 10.19
N ARG A 15 17.78 -11.97 10.29
CA ARG A 15 18.64 -10.98 9.63
C ARG A 15 18.46 -11.02 8.10
N PRO A 16 18.57 -9.86 7.45
CA PRO A 16 18.46 -9.76 6.00
C PRO A 16 19.57 -10.56 5.31
N LYS A 17 19.22 -11.16 4.17
CA LYS A 17 20.19 -11.77 3.26
C LYS A 17 20.58 -10.67 2.26
N LEU A 18 21.76 -10.08 2.39
CA LEU A 18 22.21 -8.94 1.56
C LEU A 18 22.39 -9.26 0.06
N SER A 19 22.18 -10.52 -0.35
CA SER A 19 22.13 -10.88 -1.77
C SER A 19 20.89 -10.27 -2.40
N VAL A 20 21.08 -9.37 -3.37
CA VAL A 20 19.98 -8.90 -4.23
C VAL A 20 19.48 -10.10 -5.03
N ILE A 21 18.31 -10.61 -4.67
CA ILE A 21 17.61 -11.60 -5.48
C ILE A 21 16.72 -10.80 -6.41
N GLN A 22 16.99 -10.83 -7.72
CA GLN A 22 16.01 -10.33 -8.67
C GLN A 22 14.73 -11.13 -8.49
N ALA A 23 13.61 -10.43 -8.34
CA ALA A 23 12.31 -11.06 -8.23
C ALA A 23 11.91 -11.70 -9.56
N GLU A 24 12.46 -12.87 -9.86
CA GLU A 24 12.16 -13.61 -11.07
C GLU A 24 10.76 -14.21 -11.00
N GLY A 25 9.91 -13.78 -11.94
CA GLY A 25 8.61 -14.37 -12.21
C GLY A 25 7.42 -13.72 -11.53
N ILE A 26 7.57 -12.60 -10.81
CA ILE A 26 6.38 -11.82 -10.37
C ILE A 26 5.61 -11.40 -11.64
N PRO A 27 4.34 -11.79 -11.80
CA PRO A 27 3.57 -11.47 -12.99
C PRO A 27 3.45 -9.96 -13.19
N SER A 28 3.56 -9.49 -14.43
CA SER A 28 3.35 -8.09 -14.81
C SER A 28 2.15 -8.02 -15.74
N ILE A 29 1.05 -7.43 -15.26
CA ILE A 29 -0.26 -7.50 -15.90
C ILE A 29 -0.61 -6.14 -16.53
N ASP A 30 -0.94 -6.15 -17.81
CA ASP A 30 -1.32 -4.95 -18.57
C ASP A 30 -2.82 -4.67 -18.43
N LEU A 31 -3.17 -3.52 -17.85
CA LEU A 31 -4.56 -3.10 -17.64
C LEU A 31 -5.14 -2.26 -18.81
N SER A 32 -4.38 -2.05 -19.88
CA SER A 32 -4.86 -1.34 -21.09
C SER A 32 -6.21 -1.84 -21.62
N PRO A 33 -6.52 -3.16 -21.62
CA PRO A 33 -7.83 -3.65 -22.07
C PRO A 33 -9.03 -3.05 -21.34
N LEU A 34 -8.86 -2.49 -20.13
CA LEU A 34 -9.92 -1.78 -19.40
C LEU A 34 -10.21 -0.37 -19.96
N TYR A 35 -9.27 0.21 -20.71
CA TYR A 35 -9.26 1.62 -21.07
C TYR A 35 -9.41 1.87 -22.57
N THR A 36 -9.33 0.83 -23.41
CA THR A 36 -9.38 0.90 -24.89
C THR A 36 -10.67 1.54 -25.47
N HIS A 37 -11.68 1.85 -24.64
CA HIS A 37 -12.97 2.40 -25.07
C HIS A 37 -13.25 3.85 -24.63
N LEU A 38 -12.33 4.50 -23.90
CA LEU A 38 -12.54 5.89 -23.45
C LEU A 38 -12.33 6.94 -24.57
N SER A 39 -11.89 6.52 -25.76
CA SER A 39 -11.77 7.34 -26.96
C SER A 39 -12.93 7.12 -27.93
N GLY A 40 -14.14 7.53 -27.53
CA GLY A 40 -15.07 8.20 -28.45
C GLY A 40 -15.94 7.41 -29.44
N ASP A 41 -16.06 6.08 -29.38
CA ASP A 41 -17.09 5.35 -30.18
C ASP A 41 -17.94 4.44 -29.29
N SER A 42 -19.21 4.80 -29.14
CA SER A 42 -20.16 4.31 -28.13
C SER A 42 -20.74 2.91 -28.39
N ASP A 43 -20.19 2.10 -29.29
CA ASP A 43 -20.83 0.82 -29.70
C ASP A 43 -19.88 -0.40 -29.77
N SER A 44 -18.69 -0.36 -29.17
CA SER A 44 -17.86 -1.57 -29.04
C SER A 44 -17.62 -1.93 -27.57
N VAL A 45 -18.23 -3.05 -27.15
CA VAL A 45 -17.89 -3.77 -25.91
C VAL A 45 -16.39 -4.07 -25.95
N SER A 46 -15.70 -3.98 -24.82
CA SER A 46 -14.33 -4.52 -24.71
C SER A 46 -14.26 -5.88 -25.33
N ASP A 47 -13.29 -6.11 -26.23
CA ASP A 47 -13.15 -7.39 -26.92
C ASP A 47 -13.23 -8.46 -25.83
N PRO A 48 -14.33 -9.25 -25.76
CA PRO A 48 -14.60 -10.11 -24.62
C PRO A 48 -13.47 -11.12 -24.40
N ILE A 49 -12.72 -11.42 -25.48
CA ILE A 49 -11.53 -12.27 -25.47
C ILE A 49 -10.38 -11.61 -24.68
N SER A 50 -10.16 -10.31 -24.87
CA SER A 50 -9.12 -9.54 -24.16
C SER A 50 -9.40 -9.43 -22.66
N LEU A 51 -10.65 -9.15 -22.27
CA LEU A 51 -11.04 -9.06 -20.86
C LEU A 51 -10.98 -10.44 -20.19
N GLN A 52 -11.43 -11.49 -20.87
CA GLN A 52 -11.34 -12.85 -20.33
C GLN A 52 -9.88 -13.30 -20.15
N GLY A 53 -8.98 -12.90 -21.04
CA GLY A 53 -7.54 -13.11 -20.89
C GLY A 53 -6.99 -12.43 -19.63
N LEU A 54 -7.32 -11.15 -19.44
CA LEU A 54 -6.92 -10.35 -18.28
C LEU A 54 -7.43 -10.96 -16.96
N VAL A 55 -8.69 -11.37 -16.91
CA VAL A 55 -9.29 -12.03 -15.73
C VAL A 55 -8.56 -13.32 -15.37
N LYS A 56 -8.19 -14.14 -16.38
CA LYS A 56 -7.42 -15.37 -16.15
C LYS A 56 -6.01 -15.08 -15.62
N GLU A 57 -5.36 -14.04 -16.12
CA GLU A 57 -4.03 -13.64 -15.68
C GLU A 57 -4.03 -13.17 -14.22
N ILE A 58 -4.96 -12.28 -13.86
CA ILE A 58 -5.18 -11.82 -12.49
C ILE A 58 -5.47 -12.99 -11.55
N GLY A 59 -6.38 -13.89 -11.93
CA GLY A 59 -6.71 -15.07 -11.13
C GLY A 59 -5.50 -15.99 -10.91
N SER A 60 -4.71 -16.23 -11.97
CA SER A 60 -3.50 -17.05 -11.88
C SER A 60 -2.45 -16.43 -10.96
N ALA A 61 -2.19 -15.13 -11.12
CA ALA A 61 -1.24 -14.40 -10.29
C ALA A 61 -1.67 -14.38 -8.82
N SER A 62 -2.95 -14.11 -8.56
CA SER A 62 -3.53 -14.09 -7.21
C SER A 62 -3.43 -15.46 -6.53
N LYS A 63 -3.68 -16.55 -7.26
CA LYS A 63 -3.65 -17.91 -6.73
C LYS A 63 -2.23 -18.42 -6.43
N HIS A 64 -1.30 -18.22 -7.37
CA HIS A 64 0.04 -18.83 -7.30
C HIS A 64 1.05 -17.94 -6.57
N TRP A 65 0.95 -16.63 -6.76
CA TRP A 65 1.85 -15.66 -6.13
C TRP A 65 1.21 -14.96 -4.93
N GLY A 66 -0.04 -14.51 -5.07
CA GLY A 66 -0.63 -13.53 -4.15
C GLY A 66 0.02 -12.14 -4.27
N PHE A 67 0.76 -11.91 -5.36
CA PHE A 67 1.48 -10.67 -5.66
C PHE A 67 1.62 -10.54 -7.18
N PHE A 68 1.47 -9.33 -7.72
CA PHE A 68 1.71 -9.03 -9.13
C PHE A 68 1.91 -7.53 -9.33
N GLN A 69 2.56 -7.16 -10.43
CA GLN A 69 2.69 -5.79 -10.90
C GLN A 69 1.56 -5.49 -11.89
N VAL A 70 1.13 -4.23 -11.93
CA VAL A 70 0.18 -3.74 -12.94
C VAL A 70 0.80 -2.59 -13.71
N ILE A 71 0.61 -2.58 -15.03
CA ILE A 71 1.05 -1.51 -15.92
C ILE A 71 -0.16 -0.97 -16.70
N ASN A 72 -0.02 0.24 -17.26
CA ASN A 72 -1.11 0.92 -17.96
C ASN A 72 -2.42 0.98 -17.16
N HIS A 73 -2.29 1.12 -15.84
CA HIS A 73 -3.40 1.10 -14.88
C HIS A 73 -4.26 2.37 -14.88
N GLY A 74 -3.95 3.35 -15.74
CA GLY A 74 -4.76 4.54 -15.96
C GLY A 74 -4.63 5.64 -14.90
N VAL A 75 -3.71 5.50 -13.93
CA VAL A 75 -3.44 6.53 -12.92
C VAL A 75 -2.42 7.51 -13.50
N PRO A 76 -2.69 8.83 -13.56
CA PRO A 76 -1.78 9.81 -14.12
C PRO A 76 -0.43 9.84 -13.41
N LEU A 77 0.65 9.80 -14.19
CA LEU A 77 2.02 9.82 -13.67
C LEU A 77 2.30 11.12 -12.89
N GLU A 78 1.73 12.26 -13.30
CA GLU A 78 1.95 13.54 -12.63
C GLU A 78 1.37 13.55 -11.21
N LYS A 79 0.30 12.80 -10.94
CA LYS A 79 -0.26 12.69 -9.59
C LYS A 79 0.63 11.86 -8.68
N ARG A 80 1.21 10.77 -9.20
CA ARG A 80 2.21 9.96 -8.48
C ARG A 80 3.44 10.81 -8.13
N GLN A 81 3.97 11.55 -9.09
CA GLN A 81 5.13 12.42 -8.87
C GLN A 81 4.84 13.51 -7.83
N ARG A 82 3.66 14.14 -7.88
CA ARG A 82 3.25 15.16 -6.90
C ARG A 82 3.21 14.63 -5.47
N ILE A 83 2.61 13.46 -5.23
CA ILE A 83 2.59 12.87 -3.89
C ILE A 83 4.00 12.47 -3.44
N GLU A 84 4.84 11.93 -4.33
CA GLU A 84 6.23 11.56 -4.02
C GLU A 84 7.07 12.78 -3.61
N ASP A 85 6.97 13.88 -4.35
CA ASP A 85 7.70 15.12 -4.05
C ASP A 85 7.24 15.73 -2.71
N ALA A 86 5.92 15.80 -2.47
CA ALA A 86 5.39 16.28 -1.20
C ALA A 86 5.81 15.37 -0.03
N THR A 87 5.80 14.06 -0.23
CA THR A 87 6.24 13.06 0.76
C THR A 87 7.72 13.25 1.10
N ARG A 88 8.58 13.44 0.09
CA ARG A 88 10.02 13.70 0.29
C ARG A 88 10.25 14.99 1.10
N LYS A 89 9.54 16.07 0.76
CA LYS A 89 9.60 17.34 1.51
C LYS A 89 9.13 17.16 2.96
N PHE A 90 8.09 16.37 3.19
CA PHE A 90 7.58 16.09 4.54
C PHE A 90 8.62 15.36 5.40
N PHE A 91 9.18 14.25 4.91
CA PHE A 91 10.14 13.44 5.68
C PHE A 91 11.51 14.11 5.84
N ALA A 92 11.86 15.05 4.97
CA ALA A 92 13.07 15.87 5.09
C ALA A 92 13.02 16.89 6.24
N GLN A 93 11.86 17.11 6.87
CA GLN A 93 11.73 17.98 8.03
C GLN A 93 12.43 17.40 9.27
N SER A 94 12.66 18.27 10.26
CA SER A 94 13.17 17.85 11.56
C SER A 94 12.20 16.87 12.24
N LEU A 95 12.75 16.02 13.10
CA LEU A 95 11.94 15.09 13.90
C LEU A 95 10.91 15.83 14.77
N GLU A 96 11.25 17.01 15.27
CA GLU A 96 10.36 17.85 16.07
C GLU A 96 9.11 18.26 15.27
N GLU A 97 9.30 18.74 14.03
CA GLU A 97 8.19 19.13 13.15
C GLU A 97 7.30 17.94 12.80
N LYS A 98 7.90 16.80 12.42
CA LYS A 98 7.14 15.58 12.10
C LYS A 98 6.35 15.06 13.31
N ARG A 99 6.90 15.19 14.53
CA ARG A 99 6.24 14.73 15.76
C ARG A 99 5.07 15.59 16.23
N LYS A 100 4.85 16.78 15.67
CA LYS A 100 3.65 17.61 15.98
C LYS A 100 2.35 16.90 15.65
N ILE A 101 2.37 16.05 14.62
CA ILE A 101 1.25 15.21 14.17
C ILE A 101 1.48 13.73 14.50
N ARG A 102 2.27 13.43 15.54
CA ARG A 102 2.53 12.06 15.96
C ARG A 102 1.26 11.41 16.46
N ARG A 103 1.09 10.13 16.12
CA ARG A 103 -0.02 9.31 16.62
C ARG A 103 0.10 9.00 18.09
N ASP A 104 -1.06 8.79 18.70
CA ASP A 104 -1.21 8.31 20.07
C ASP A 104 -2.46 7.40 20.19
N GLU A 105 -2.84 7.06 21.42
CA GLU A 105 -3.99 6.18 21.72
C GLU A 105 -5.34 6.76 21.27
N VAL A 106 -5.42 8.08 21.05
CA VAL A 106 -6.63 8.79 20.64
C VAL A 106 -6.55 9.17 19.16
N LYS A 107 -5.41 9.71 18.74
CA LYS A 107 -5.11 10.14 17.36
C LYS A 107 -4.33 9.04 16.65
N VAL A 108 -5.06 8.09 16.08
CA VAL A 108 -4.46 6.89 15.46
C VAL A 108 -3.90 7.11 14.04
N LEU A 109 -4.03 8.31 13.48
CA LEU A 109 -3.53 8.72 12.16
C LEU A 109 -2.48 9.85 12.29
N GLY A 110 -1.57 9.95 11.32
CA GLY A 110 -0.47 10.92 11.35
C GLY A 110 0.92 10.28 11.29
N TYR A 111 1.93 10.90 11.89
CA TYR A 111 3.32 10.45 11.87
C TYR A 111 3.64 9.39 12.94
N PHE A 112 4.53 8.44 12.64
CA PHE A 112 5.07 7.50 13.61
C PHE A 112 6.44 6.95 13.19
N ASP A 113 7.36 6.76 14.15
CA ASP A 113 8.76 6.39 13.92
C ASP A 113 9.24 5.23 14.81
N THR A 114 8.31 4.57 15.50
CA THR A 114 8.61 3.50 16.46
C THR A 114 7.78 2.25 16.20
N GLU A 115 7.41 1.98 14.94
CA GLU A 115 6.70 0.74 14.58
C GLU A 115 7.54 -0.49 14.92
N LEU A 116 6.86 -1.53 15.41
CA LEU A 116 7.48 -2.81 15.74
C LEU A 116 6.87 -3.88 14.83
N THR A 117 7.72 -4.65 14.17
CA THR A 117 7.32 -5.91 13.53
C THR A 117 7.90 -7.06 14.32
N LYS A 118 7.05 -7.94 14.86
CA LYS A 118 7.44 -9.06 15.73
C LYS A 118 8.33 -8.62 16.91
N ASN A 119 7.96 -7.51 17.56
CA ASN A 119 8.67 -6.90 18.70
C ASN A 119 10.07 -6.32 18.41
N VAL A 120 10.48 -6.23 17.14
CA VAL A 120 11.73 -5.54 16.73
C VAL A 120 11.36 -4.25 16.03
N ARG A 121 12.09 -3.16 16.30
CA ARG A 121 11.83 -1.85 15.69
C ARG A 121 12.19 -1.88 14.21
N ASP A 122 11.26 -1.40 13.40
CA ASP A 122 11.44 -1.25 11.96
C ASP A 122 12.33 -0.04 11.65
N TRP A 123 13.28 -0.18 10.73
CA TRP A 123 14.15 0.92 10.27
C TRP A 123 13.41 1.82 9.26
N LYS A 124 12.36 2.47 9.73
CA LYS A 124 11.54 3.38 8.93
C LYS A 124 10.82 4.40 9.80
N GLU A 125 10.29 5.40 9.12
CA GLU A 125 9.24 6.27 9.64
C GLU A 125 8.05 6.27 8.68
N VAL A 126 6.86 6.54 9.21
CA VAL A 126 5.61 6.44 8.47
C VAL A 126 4.70 7.65 8.69
N PHE A 127 3.84 7.92 7.71
CA PHE A 127 2.68 8.80 7.83
C PHE A 127 1.46 8.08 7.27
N ASP A 128 0.39 7.94 8.08
CA ASP A 128 -0.85 7.28 7.67
C ASP A 128 -2.00 8.29 7.70
N PHE A 129 -2.84 8.18 6.69
CA PHE A 129 -4.09 8.91 6.58
C PHE A 129 -5.16 8.04 5.94
N THR A 130 -6.42 8.25 6.30
CA THR A 130 -7.56 7.57 5.69
C THR A 130 -8.07 8.34 4.48
N VAL A 131 -8.65 7.62 3.53
CA VAL A 131 -9.21 8.24 2.31
C VAL A 131 -10.50 9.00 2.60
N GLN A 132 -11.32 8.49 3.52
CA GLN A 132 -12.55 9.14 3.98
C GLN A 132 -12.26 9.99 5.23
N GLU A 133 -12.93 11.13 5.37
CA GLU A 133 -12.74 12.03 6.51
C GLU A 133 -14.10 12.65 6.93
N PRO A 134 -14.65 12.31 8.11
CA PRO A 134 -14.15 11.28 9.04
C PRO A 134 -14.25 9.87 8.43
N THR A 135 -13.37 8.96 8.86
CA THR A 135 -13.56 7.52 8.63
C THR A 135 -14.29 6.92 9.82
N LEU A 136 -15.40 6.22 9.56
CA LEU A 136 -16.12 5.47 10.58
C LEU A 136 -15.51 4.07 10.68
N VAL A 137 -15.09 3.69 11.88
CA VAL A 137 -14.58 2.34 12.15
C VAL A 137 -15.36 1.69 13.28
N PRO A 138 -15.52 0.35 13.31
CA PRO A 138 -16.05 -0.34 14.48
C PRO A 138 -15.23 0.01 15.73
N ALA A 139 -15.91 0.33 16.83
CA ALA A 139 -15.26 0.66 18.11
C ALA A 139 -14.58 -0.56 18.76
N SER A 140 -15.06 -1.76 18.43
CA SER A 140 -14.45 -3.03 18.84
C SER A 140 -14.52 -4.07 17.72
N LEU A 141 -13.83 -5.20 17.94
CA LEU A 141 -13.88 -6.36 17.04
C LEU A 141 -15.04 -7.32 17.40
N GLU A 142 -15.85 -6.99 18.40
CA GLU A 142 -16.96 -7.82 18.85
C GLU A 142 -18.09 -7.79 17.80
N PRO A 143 -18.54 -8.94 17.27
CA PRO A 143 -19.50 -8.98 16.16
C PRO A 143 -20.85 -8.30 16.46
N ASP A 144 -21.25 -8.26 17.73
CA ASP A 144 -22.53 -7.70 18.18
C ASP A 144 -22.41 -6.22 18.59
N ASP A 145 -21.20 -5.68 18.65
CA ASP A 145 -20.96 -4.27 18.96
C ASP A 145 -21.16 -3.41 17.71
N LYS A 146 -22.08 -2.46 17.82
CA LYS A 146 -22.45 -1.53 16.74
C LYS A 146 -21.91 -0.13 16.98
N GLU A 147 -21.16 0.08 18.06
CA GLU A 147 -20.52 1.36 18.30
C GLU A 147 -19.47 1.62 17.21
N VAL A 148 -19.43 2.86 16.75
CA VAL A 148 -18.48 3.34 15.76
C VAL A 148 -17.65 4.46 16.35
N THR A 149 -16.36 4.46 16.01
CA THR A 149 -15.44 5.53 16.33
C THR A 149 -15.11 6.30 15.06
N GLU A 150 -14.93 7.61 15.18
CA GLU A 150 -14.55 8.49 14.08
C GLU A 150 -13.05 8.75 14.09
N TRP A 151 -12.39 8.52 12.96
CA TRP A 151 -10.98 8.86 12.76
C TRP A 151 -10.84 10.10 11.88
N TYR A 152 -9.94 11.00 12.28
CA TYR A 152 -9.65 12.26 11.60
C TYR A 152 -8.17 12.33 11.23
N ASN A 153 -7.88 12.78 10.01
CA ASN A 153 -6.51 12.87 9.51
C ASN A 153 -5.75 14.01 10.22
N GLN A 154 -4.50 13.74 10.61
CA GLN A 154 -3.61 14.76 11.20
C GLN A 154 -2.66 15.28 10.12
N TRP A 155 -3.10 16.29 9.35
CA TRP A 155 -2.29 16.87 8.28
C TRP A 155 -1.20 17.81 8.82
N PRO A 156 0.05 17.74 8.34
CA PRO A 156 1.10 18.68 8.73
C PRO A 156 0.89 20.05 8.06
N GLU A 157 1.44 21.10 8.66
CA GLU A 157 1.44 22.45 8.07
C GLU A 157 2.37 22.57 6.86
N TYR A 158 3.47 21.81 6.86
CA TYR A 158 4.42 21.74 5.76
C TYR A 158 4.68 20.27 5.34
N PRO A 159 4.77 20.00 4.02
CA PRO A 159 4.60 20.96 2.95
C PRO A 159 3.09 21.20 2.67
N PRO A 160 2.70 22.42 2.28
CA PRO A 160 1.29 22.81 2.17
C PRO A 160 0.52 22.03 1.08
N ASP A 161 1.24 21.47 0.12
CA ASP A 161 0.74 20.65 -0.99
C ASP A 161 0.52 19.17 -0.61
N LEU A 162 1.00 18.70 0.56
CA LEU A 162 0.91 17.28 0.93
C LEU A 162 -0.54 16.78 0.97
N ARG A 163 -1.42 17.53 1.63
CA ARG A 163 -2.82 17.13 1.79
C ARG A 163 -3.51 16.94 0.44
N GLU A 164 -3.38 17.94 -0.44
CA GLU A 164 -4.01 17.92 -1.75
C GLU A 164 -3.45 16.78 -2.62
N ALA A 165 -2.12 16.64 -2.69
CA ALA A 165 -1.48 15.56 -3.45
C ALA A 165 -1.90 14.17 -2.94
N CYS A 166 -1.94 13.98 -1.62
CA CYS A 166 -2.41 12.75 -0.99
C CYS A 166 -3.87 12.44 -1.34
N GLN A 167 -4.77 13.42 -1.20
CA GLN A 167 -6.20 13.23 -1.48
C GLN A 167 -6.49 12.96 -2.96
N GLU A 168 -5.79 13.63 -3.88
CA GLU A 168 -5.95 13.38 -5.32
C GLU A 168 -5.48 11.99 -5.72
N TYR A 169 -4.30 11.57 -5.24
CA TYR A 169 -3.75 10.25 -5.53
C TYR A 169 -4.59 9.13 -4.88
N ALA A 170 -5.08 9.36 -3.66
CA ALA A 170 -5.93 8.41 -2.95
C ALA A 170 -7.20 8.04 -3.71
N LYS A 171 -7.86 9.02 -4.33
CA LYS A 171 -9.07 8.79 -5.13
C LYS A 171 -8.78 7.86 -6.31
N ASP A 172 -7.65 8.04 -6.99
CA ASP A 172 -7.27 7.19 -8.11
C ASP A 172 -6.87 5.78 -7.63
N MET A 173 -6.22 5.65 -6.47
CA MET A 173 -5.90 4.36 -5.88
C MET A 173 -7.15 3.57 -5.45
N VAL A 174 -8.16 4.23 -4.89
CA VAL A 174 -9.45 3.59 -4.58
C VAL A 174 -10.10 3.08 -5.86
N ASN A 175 -10.17 3.91 -6.91
CA ASN A 175 -10.73 3.49 -8.20
C ASN A 175 -9.98 2.30 -8.80
N LEU A 176 -8.64 2.29 -8.72
CA LEU A 176 -7.82 1.18 -9.19
C LEU A 176 -8.06 -0.08 -8.35
N ALA A 177 -8.13 0.03 -7.03
CA ALA A 177 -8.39 -1.08 -6.12
C ALA A 177 -9.75 -1.73 -6.42
N LEU A 178 -10.81 -0.93 -6.63
CA LEU A 178 -12.13 -1.44 -6.98
C LEU A 178 -12.10 -2.23 -8.30
N LYS A 179 -11.44 -1.71 -9.34
CA LYS A 179 -11.29 -2.44 -10.62
C LYS A 179 -10.53 -3.76 -10.46
N LEU A 180 -9.46 -3.76 -9.68
CA LEU A 180 -8.69 -4.98 -9.41
C LEU A 180 -9.53 -6.01 -8.65
N LEU A 181 -10.31 -5.57 -7.67
CA LEU A 181 -11.24 -6.45 -6.95
C LEU A 181 -12.35 -7.00 -7.85
N GLU A 182 -12.86 -6.21 -8.80
CA GLU A 182 -13.81 -6.69 -9.80
C GLU A 182 -13.20 -7.79 -10.68
N LEU A 183 -11.95 -7.61 -11.14
CA LEU A 183 -11.23 -8.62 -11.91
C LEU A 183 -10.97 -9.90 -11.09
N ILE A 184 -10.61 -9.75 -9.80
CA ILE A 184 -10.44 -10.88 -8.89
C ILE A 184 -11.77 -11.62 -8.70
N ALA A 185 -12.89 -10.91 -8.49
CA ALA A 185 -14.21 -11.51 -8.37
C ALA A 185 -14.58 -12.32 -9.62
N LEU A 186 -14.39 -11.75 -10.81
CA LEU A 186 -14.62 -12.45 -12.08
C LEU A 186 -13.74 -13.69 -12.23
N SER A 187 -12.50 -13.65 -11.74
CA SER A 187 -11.58 -14.81 -11.81
C SER A 187 -12.00 -15.98 -10.92
N LEU A 188 -12.92 -15.72 -9.98
CA LEU A 188 -13.52 -16.69 -9.07
C LEU A 188 -14.93 -17.12 -9.54
N ASP A 189 -15.31 -16.79 -10.78
CA ASP A 189 -16.64 -17.01 -11.35
C ASP A 189 -17.76 -16.32 -10.54
N LEU A 190 -17.44 -15.19 -9.88
CA LEU A 190 -18.39 -14.35 -9.14
C LEU A 190 -18.81 -13.12 -9.97
N PRO A 191 -19.96 -12.48 -9.64
CA PRO A 191 -20.30 -11.18 -10.23
C PRO A 191 -19.18 -10.15 -9.98
N ALA A 192 -18.87 -9.31 -10.97
CA ALA A 192 -17.79 -8.31 -10.86
C ALA A 192 -17.88 -7.47 -9.58
N LYS A 193 -19.08 -6.99 -9.24
CA LYS A 193 -19.29 -6.13 -8.06
C LYS A 193 -19.38 -6.86 -6.73
N ARG A 194 -19.16 -8.19 -6.70
CA ARG A 194 -19.37 -9.03 -5.51
C ARG A 194 -18.60 -8.55 -4.28
N PHE A 195 -17.38 -8.04 -4.47
CA PHE A 195 -16.57 -7.51 -3.37
C PHE A 195 -16.81 -6.03 -3.10
N VAL A 196 -17.20 -5.25 -4.12
CA VAL A 196 -17.46 -3.81 -4.01
C VAL A 196 -18.61 -3.51 -3.05
N GLU A 197 -19.61 -4.39 -2.98
CA GLU A 197 -20.72 -4.31 -2.03
C GLU A 197 -20.27 -4.28 -0.56
N PHE A 198 -19.11 -4.84 -0.23
CA PHE A 198 -18.54 -4.80 1.12
C PHE A 198 -17.65 -3.59 1.39
N LEU A 199 -17.49 -2.71 0.39
CA LEU A 199 -16.55 -1.59 0.41
C LEU A 199 -17.25 -0.22 0.33
N GLU A 200 -18.58 -0.16 0.43
CA GLU A 200 -19.30 1.11 0.54
C GLU A 200 -18.79 1.93 1.73
N ASP A 201 -18.55 1.28 2.87
CA ASP A 201 -17.95 1.85 4.10
C ASP A 201 -16.48 1.41 4.27
N HIS A 202 -15.68 1.44 3.19
CA HIS A 202 -14.30 0.97 3.27
C HIS A 202 -13.44 1.80 4.24
N THR A 203 -12.58 1.14 4.99
CA THR A 203 -11.60 1.78 5.90
C THR A 203 -10.23 1.98 5.24
N SER A 204 -10.21 2.10 3.90
CA SER A 204 -8.97 2.30 3.15
C SER A 204 -8.15 3.46 3.69
N PHE A 205 -6.87 3.20 3.88
CA PHE A 205 -5.87 4.15 4.31
C PHE A 205 -4.65 4.07 3.40
N ILE A 206 -3.86 5.13 3.41
CA ILE A 206 -2.59 5.20 2.69
C ILE A 206 -1.49 5.37 3.70
N ARG A 207 -0.44 4.59 3.49
CA ARG A 207 0.80 4.65 4.25
C ARG A 207 1.92 5.20 3.40
N LEU A 208 2.45 6.35 3.79
CA LEU A 208 3.71 6.87 3.27
C LEU A 208 4.83 6.26 4.13
N ASN A 209 5.68 5.43 3.55
CA ASN A 209 6.86 4.88 4.23
C ASN A 209 8.11 5.65 3.79
N HIS A 210 8.98 5.99 4.73
CA HIS A 210 10.32 6.49 4.45
C HIS A 210 11.37 5.64 5.16
N TYR A 211 12.36 5.19 4.40
CA TYR A 211 13.45 4.33 4.86
C TYR A 211 14.77 5.10 4.81
N PRO A 212 15.23 5.69 5.93
CA PRO A 212 16.51 6.39 5.96
C PRO A 212 17.68 5.43 5.70
N PRO A 213 18.82 5.90 5.17
CA PRO A 213 20.02 5.07 5.04
C PRO A 213 20.41 4.40 6.37
N CYS A 214 20.59 3.08 6.35
CA CYS A 214 20.95 2.30 7.52
C CYS A 214 22.47 2.10 7.60
N PRO A 215 23.14 2.40 8.74
CA PRO A 215 24.57 2.15 8.91
C PRO A 215 24.94 0.67 9.04
N SER A 216 23.97 -0.21 9.33
CA SER A 216 24.19 -1.66 9.45
C SER A 216 23.01 -2.44 8.85
N PRO A 217 22.89 -2.43 7.52
CA PRO A 217 21.79 -3.07 6.80
C PRO A 217 21.79 -4.60 6.90
N ASP A 218 22.85 -5.22 7.43
CA ASP A 218 22.94 -6.65 7.74
C ASP A 218 22.25 -7.03 9.06
N LEU A 219 21.91 -6.05 9.89
CA LEU A 219 21.32 -6.25 11.22
C LEU A 219 19.87 -5.78 11.33
N ALA A 220 19.46 -4.80 10.52
CA ALA A 220 18.14 -4.17 10.61
C ALA A 220 17.29 -4.44 9.36
N LEU A 221 15.96 -4.40 9.52
CA LEU A 221 15.01 -4.47 8.42
C LEU A 221 14.21 -3.17 8.34
N GLY A 222 13.95 -2.69 7.13
CA GLY A 222 13.03 -1.55 6.91
C GLY A 222 11.61 -1.88 7.38
N VAL A 223 11.13 -3.09 7.10
CA VAL A 223 9.94 -3.69 7.72
C VAL A 223 10.21 -5.17 7.93
N GLY A 224 9.87 -5.70 9.11
CA GLY A 224 9.97 -7.13 9.38
C GLY A 224 9.01 -7.99 8.53
N ARG A 225 9.20 -9.32 8.56
CA ARG A 225 8.35 -10.29 7.84
C ARG A 225 6.90 -10.25 8.34
N HIS A 226 5.96 -9.93 7.47
CA HIS A 226 4.53 -9.86 7.78
C HIS A 226 3.65 -10.27 6.59
N LYS A 227 2.33 -10.26 6.81
CA LYS A 227 1.29 -10.29 5.78
C LYS A 227 0.37 -9.12 6.03
N ASP A 228 -0.16 -8.53 4.97
CA ASP A 228 -1.15 -7.47 5.09
C ASP A 228 -2.46 -8.02 5.63
N ALA A 229 -3.12 -7.26 6.51
CA ALA A 229 -4.38 -7.65 7.13
C ALA A 229 -5.62 -7.28 6.30
N GLY A 230 -5.46 -6.44 5.26
CA GLY A 230 -6.54 -5.95 4.42
C GLY A 230 -6.87 -6.85 3.22
N ALA A 231 -7.85 -6.41 2.41
CA ALA A 231 -8.30 -7.16 1.23
C ALA A 231 -7.33 -7.07 0.04
N LEU A 232 -6.76 -5.88 -0.20
CA LEU A 232 -5.83 -5.60 -1.29
C LEU A 232 -4.92 -4.43 -0.92
N THR A 233 -3.62 -4.56 -1.21
CA THR A 233 -2.64 -3.48 -1.10
C THR A 233 -2.13 -3.12 -2.49
N ILE A 234 -2.10 -1.83 -2.82
CA ILE A 234 -1.44 -1.30 -4.01
C ILE A 234 -0.21 -0.54 -3.54
N LEU A 235 0.96 -0.99 -3.97
CA LEU A 235 2.24 -0.38 -3.60
C LEU A 235 2.84 0.37 -4.80
N ALA A 236 3.21 1.63 -4.58
CA ALA A 236 4.12 2.37 -5.44
C ALA A 236 5.50 2.43 -4.76
N GLN A 237 6.56 2.18 -5.52
CA GLN A 237 7.94 2.22 -5.04
C GLN A 237 8.71 3.31 -5.77
N ASP A 238 9.75 3.83 -5.11
CA ASP A 238 10.76 4.64 -5.78
C ASP A 238 11.83 3.76 -6.45
N ASP A 239 12.83 4.40 -7.06
CA ASP A 239 13.86 3.72 -7.84
C ASP A 239 14.88 2.95 -6.97
N VAL A 240 14.77 3.00 -5.62
CA VAL A 240 15.69 2.27 -4.72
C VAL A 240 15.24 0.82 -4.51
N GLY A 241 13.94 0.57 -4.47
CA GLY A 241 13.38 -0.77 -4.24
C GLY A 241 13.48 -1.23 -2.78
N GLY A 242 13.78 -2.52 -2.56
CA GLY A 242 13.93 -3.12 -1.22
C GLY A 242 12.75 -3.97 -0.74
N LEU A 243 11.70 -4.12 -1.57
CA LEU A 243 10.64 -5.09 -1.31
C LEU A 243 11.14 -6.51 -1.60
N GLU A 244 10.94 -7.41 -0.64
CA GLU A 244 11.14 -8.86 -0.81
C GLU A 244 9.82 -9.59 -0.61
N VAL A 245 9.52 -10.54 -1.49
CA VAL A 245 8.29 -11.35 -1.44
C VAL A 245 8.65 -12.81 -1.29
N LYS A 246 8.09 -13.46 -0.26
CA LYS A 246 8.24 -14.91 -0.05
C LYS A 246 7.13 -15.67 -0.76
N ARG A 247 7.48 -16.57 -1.68
CA ARG A 247 6.53 -17.49 -2.32
C ARG A 247 6.22 -18.68 -1.43
N LYS A 248 5.06 -19.30 -1.67
CA LYS A 248 4.70 -20.59 -1.07
C LYS A 248 5.70 -21.71 -1.41
N SER A 249 6.31 -21.64 -2.61
CA SER A 249 7.30 -22.61 -3.07
C SER A 249 8.68 -22.47 -2.43
N ASP A 250 8.96 -21.35 -1.75
CA ASP A 250 10.31 -21.03 -1.26
C ASP A 250 10.71 -21.83 -0.01
N GLY A 251 9.84 -22.70 0.52
CA GLY A 251 10.23 -23.81 1.40
C GLY A 251 10.84 -23.44 2.76
N GLU A 252 10.44 -22.32 3.35
CA GLU A 252 10.79 -21.92 4.73
C GLU A 252 9.56 -21.99 5.67
#